data_AF-A0ABD1KWK2-F1
#
_entry.id   AF-A0ABD1KWK2-F1
#
_cell.length_a   1.000
_cell.length_b   1.000
_cell.length_c   1.000
_cell.angle_alpha   90.00
_cell.angle_beta   90.00
_cell.angle_gamma   90.00
#
_symmetry.space_group_name_H-M   'P 1'
#
loop_
_entity.id
_entity.type
_entity.pdbx_description
1 polymer ?
#
loop_
_entity_poly.entity_id
_entity_poly.type
_entity_poly.pdbx_seq_one_letter_code
_entity_poly.pdbx_strand_id
1 'polypeptide(L)'
;MKGILGLLLCAAALLTGQSTAAGQDTLQVTTILNEPYTMTKGSGLEGYCVDLMSVLAKKLGLKYQMRLVKDGRYGRQDATGYWNGMVGEVVRGEADLAVADLTLTAGREAALELTKPFIQTGLSFIMRRDLLAPQTAYSDLLSPFSTHVWVGILVSYLLTSLCLYLVTRISPQEWAGPQVEESSFSLPHSFWYIAGALTLQGAGPHPKSVSGRIISAIWWLFSIVLLATYFSRVSAWLKSDQSHVSIQSFEDLARQDLIDFGTVDGGSSLAFFKTSQNPVYRSIYAHMERRKSLVTSMEEGIRRVQEGNFAFIGEAVSLDLAAVRYCDLVRCPQVVGMRSYGIAAPLGSPLVKNLSTAILQLSESGELDYLRSKWWASACMAPGDQGSPLSPATLKGLFLLLALGLGAGFIMALLELLAKARTHAKDHKKSCCSVLSSELSQRLSGNAEKSAEEPLEKNKA
;
A
#
# COMPACT_ATOMS: atom_id res chain seq x y z
N MET A 1 -26.55 -98.02 31.03
CA MET A 1 -26.08 -97.33 29.81
C MET A 1 -27.20 -96.48 29.22
N LYS A 2 -27.53 -95.36 29.87
CA LYS A 2 -28.44 -94.32 29.40
C LYS A 2 -27.96 -93.02 30.05
N GLY A 3 -26.92 -92.47 29.46
CA GLY A 3 -26.12 -91.38 30.01
C GLY A 3 -24.86 -91.33 29.18
N ILE A 4 -24.63 -90.17 28.55
CA ILE A 4 -23.38 -89.64 27.95
C ILE A 4 -23.61 -88.88 26.62
N LEU A 5 -24.71 -89.08 25.88
CA LEU A 5 -24.86 -88.39 24.57
C LEU A 5 -25.61 -87.03 24.59
N GLY A 6 -26.20 -86.63 25.72
CA GLY A 6 -27.09 -85.45 25.78
C GLY A 6 -26.50 -84.18 26.41
N LEU A 7 -25.33 -84.24 27.06
CA LEU A 7 -24.84 -83.13 27.91
C LEU A 7 -23.52 -82.47 27.48
N LEU A 8 -22.86 -82.96 26.42
CA LEU A 8 -21.55 -82.44 25.97
C LEU A 8 -21.61 -81.53 24.73
N LEU A 9 -22.77 -81.35 24.10
CA LEU A 9 -22.95 -80.45 22.94
C LEU A 9 -23.55 -79.08 23.29
N CYS A 10 -23.93 -78.83 24.55
CA CYS A 10 -24.35 -77.50 25.02
C CYS A 10 -23.22 -76.68 25.65
N ALA A 11 -22.00 -77.21 25.76
CA ALA A 11 -20.89 -76.56 26.47
C ALA A 11 -19.91 -75.75 25.58
N ALA A 12 -20.14 -75.61 24.27
CA ALA A 12 -19.13 -75.03 23.37
C ALA A 12 -19.61 -73.97 22.35
N ALA A 13 -20.88 -73.55 22.35
CA ALA A 13 -21.41 -72.64 21.32
C ALA A 13 -22.24 -71.44 21.81
N LEU A 14 -22.29 -71.18 23.13
CA LEU A 14 -23.07 -70.06 23.70
C LEU A 14 -22.23 -69.05 24.51
N LEU A 15 -20.90 -69.11 24.39
CA LEU A 15 -19.98 -68.07 24.87
C LEU A 15 -19.27 -67.34 23.71
N THR A 16 -19.85 -67.36 22.50
CA THR A 16 -19.42 -66.51 21.40
C THR A 16 -19.91 -65.08 21.62
N GLY A 17 -19.01 -64.30 22.24
CA GLY A 17 -18.90 -62.85 22.17
C GLY A 17 -20.11 -62.06 21.67
N GLN A 18 -20.93 -61.58 22.60
CA GLN A 18 -21.47 -60.23 22.45
C GLN A 18 -20.31 -59.25 22.72
N SER A 19 -19.44 -59.07 21.73
CA SER A 19 -18.96 -57.73 21.46
C SER A 19 -20.21 -56.93 21.15
N THR A 20 -20.62 -56.08 22.08
CA THR A 20 -21.41 -54.90 21.74
C THR A 20 -20.56 -54.11 20.74
N ALA A 21 -20.72 -54.43 19.46
CA ALA A 21 -20.40 -53.50 18.40
C ALA A 21 -21.34 -52.32 18.64
N ALA A 22 -20.83 -51.33 19.37
CA ALA A 22 -21.44 -50.01 19.42
C ALA A 22 -21.66 -49.61 17.95
N GLY A 23 -22.94 -49.48 17.58
CA GLY A 23 -23.30 -48.96 16.27
C GLY A 23 -22.50 -47.70 16.06
N GLN A 24 -21.77 -47.63 14.96
CA GLN A 24 -20.97 -46.47 14.63
C GLN A 24 -21.95 -45.38 14.16
N ASP A 25 -22.58 -44.71 15.12
CA ASP A 25 -23.56 -43.66 14.88
C ASP A 25 -22.90 -42.55 14.06
N THR A 26 -23.56 -42.15 12.98
CA THR A 26 -23.06 -41.11 12.08
C THR A 26 -23.17 -39.76 12.77
N LEU A 27 -22.02 -39.14 13.05
CA LEU A 27 -21.95 -37.83 13.71
C LEU A 27 -22.59 -36.73 12.86
N GLN A 28 -23.47 -35.94 13.46
CA GLN A 28 -24.08 -34.78 12.85
C GLN A 28 -23.19 -33.55 13.04
N VAL A 29 -22.60 -33.05 11.95
CA VAL A 29 -21.69 -31.91 11.97
C VAL A 29 -22.41 -30.69 11.40
N THR A 30 -22.57 -29.63 12.20
CA THR A 30 -23.11 -28.35 11.73
C THR A 30 -21.99 -27.44 11.23
N THR A 31 -22.26 -26.70 10.16
CA THR A 31 -21.32 -25.75 9.53
C THR A 31 -22.07 -24.56 8.92
N ILE A 32 -21.33 -23.56 8.44
CA ILE A 32 -21.88 -22.34 7.83
C ILE A 32 -21.16 -22.06 6.51
N LEU A 33 -21.85 -21.46 5.55
CA LEU A 33 -21.23 -21.02 4.30
C LEU A 33 -20.34 -19.80 4.58
N ASN A 34 -19.05 -19.95 4.35
CA ASN A 34 -18.08 -18.86 4.37
C ASN A 34 -16.85 -19.26 3.54
N GLU A 35 -16.46 -18.45 2.57
CA GLU A 35 -15.31 -18.75 1.72
C GLU A 35 -13.98 -18.43 2.43
N PRO A 36 -12.93 -19.29 2.33
CA PRO A 36 -12.83 -20.56 1.60
C PRO A 36 -13.08 -21.79 2.50
N TYR A 37 -13.70 -21.58 3.68
CA TYR A 37 -13.87 -22.60 4.71
C TYR A 37 -14.91 -23.64 4.32
N THR A 38 -16.09 -23.20 3.86
CA THR A 38 -17.16 -24.07 3.37
C THR A 38 -17.97 -23.34 2.30
N MET A 39 -18.08 -23.99 1.16
CA MET A 39 -18.66 -23.48 -0.08
C MET A 39 -19.52 -24.57 -0.70
N THR A 40 -20.51 -24.17 -1.49
CA THR A 40 -21.38 -25.11 -2.19
C THR A 40 -20.81 -25.41 -3.57
N LYS A 41 -20.56 -26.68 -3.90
CA LYS A 41 -20.20 -27.14 -5.24
C LYS A 41 -21.17 -28.19 -5.73
N GLY A 42 -22.07 -27.78 -6.63
CA GLY A 42 -23.15 -28.63 -7.10
C GLY A 42 -24.06 -29.03 -5.93
N SER A 43 -24.20 -30.33 -5.69
CA SER A 43 -24.99 -30.88 -4.58
C SER A 43 -24.20 -31.12 -3.29
N GLY A 44 -22.88 -30.89 -3.28
CA GLY A 44 -21.99 -31.16 -2.15
C GLY A 44 -21.41 -29.89 -1.52
N LEU A 45 -20.87 -30.05 -0.32
CA LEU A 45 -20.04 -29.04 0.35
C LEU A 45 -18.57 -29.28 -0.01
N GLU A 46 -17.82 -28.21 -0.26
CA GLU A 46 -16.37 -28.23 -0.39
C GLU A 46 -15.74 -27.09 0.42
N GLY A 47 -14.45 -27.16 0.71
CA GLY A 47 -13.73 -26.10 1.42
C GLY A 47 -12.73 -26.64 2.43
N TYR A 48 -11.99 -25.73 3.06
CA TYR A 48 -10.97 -26.08 4.05
C TYR A 48 -11.54 -26.91 5.21
N CYS A 49 -12.71 -26.53 5.75
CA CYS A 49 -13.33 -27.24 6.88
C CYS A 49 -13.85 -28.63 6.48
N VAL A 50 -14.28 -28.80 5.23
CA VAL A 50 -14.74 -30.10 4.69
C VAL A 50 -13.54 -31.05 4.53
N ASP A 51 -12.45 -30.56 3.95
CA ASP A 51 -11.21 -31.34 3.83
C ASP A 51 -10.63 -31.70 5.21
N LEU A 52 -10.59 -30.74 6.14
CA LEU A 52 -10.15 -30.97 7.51
C LEU A 52 -10.98 -32.07 8.21
N MET A 53 -12.30 -32.00 8.10
CA MET A 53 -13.18 -33.00 8.70
C MET A 53 -12.98 -34.39 8.07
N SER A 54 -12.77 -34.45 6.75
CA SER A 54 -12.46 -35.69 6.03
C SER A 54 -11.16 -36.34 6.53
N VAL A 55 -10.10 -35.54 6.69
CA VAL A 55 -8.81 -36.01 7.22
C VAL A 55 -8.95 -36.50 8.67
N LEU A 56 -9.65 -35.74 9.53
CA LEU A 56 -9.89 -36.13 10.92
C LEU A 56 -10.72 -37.41 11.03
N ALA A 57 -11.79 -37.53 10.22
CA ALA A 57 -12.64 -38.70 10.18
C ALA A 57 -11.89 -39.95 9.75
N LYS A 58 -11.02 -39.84 8.74
CA LYS A 58 -10.16 -40.95 8.29
C LYS A 58 -9.18 -41.38 9.39
N LYS A 59 -8.60 -40.43 10.12
CA LYS A 59 -7.61 -40.69 11.17
C LYS A 59 -8.22 -41.33 12.41
N LEU A 60 -9.44 -40.92 12.77
CA LEU A 60 -10.15 -41.39 13.96
C LEU A 60 -11.14 -42.53 13.67
N GLY A 61 -11.34 -42.90 12.40
CA GLY A 61 -12.32 -43.90 11.98
C GLY A 61 -13.75 -43.49 12.31
N LEU A 62 -14.12 -42.23 12.04
CA LEU A 62 -15.46 -41.69 12.33
C LEU A 62 -16.31 -41.62 11.06
N LYS A 63 -17.62 -41.86 11.20
CA LYS A 63 -18.61 -41.54 10.16
C LYS A 63 -19.28 -40.23 10.52
N TYR A 64 -19.46 -39.35 9.55
CA TYR A 64 -20.03 -38.03 9.77
C TYR A 64 -20.92 -37.60 8.61
N GLN A 65 -21.85 -36.71 8.90
CA GLN A 65 -22.69 -36.02 7.92
C GLN A 65 -22.67 -34.52 8.23
N MET A 66 -22.22 -33.72 7.26
CA MET A 66 -22.22 -32.25 7.40
C MET A 66 -23.55 -31.66 6.94
N ARG A 67 -24.06 -30.70 7.70
CA ARG A 67 -25.26 -29.92 7.35
C ARG A 67 -25.02 -28.43 7.61
N LEU A 68 -25.72 -27.59 6.87
CA LEU A 68 -25.71 -26.16 7.10
C LEU A 68 -26.57 -25.81 8.32
N VAL A 69 -26.11 -24.83 9.10
CA VAL A 69 -26.86 -24.25 10.22
C VAL A 69 -28.18 -23.65 9.74
N LYS A 70 -29.24 -23.83 10.52
CA LYS A 70 -30.61 -23.46 10.11
C LYS A 70 -30.84 -21.96 9.94
N ASP A 71 -30.20 -21.14 10.78
CA ASP A 71 -30.42 -19.69 10.86
C ASP A 71 -29.31 -18.86 10.18
N GLY A 72 -28.29 -19.51 9.61
CA GLY A 72 -27.16 -18.86 8.96
C GLY A 72 -26.25 -18.08 9.92
N ARG A 73 -26.22 -18.38 11.22
CA ARG A 73 -25.44 -17.63 12.22
C ARG A 73 -24.44 -18.52 12.95
N TYR A 74 -23.30 -17.93 13.34
CA TYR A 74 -22.31 -18.61 14.18
C TYR A 74 -22.86 -18.95 15.57
N GLY A 75 -23.58 -18.02 16.18
CA GLY A 75 -24.16 -18.15 17.50
C GLY A 75 -23.69 -17.06 18.46
N ARG A 76 -24.68 -16.41 19.05
CA ARG A 76 -24.59 -15.35 20.05
C ARG A 76 -25.53 -15.67 21.21
N GLN A 77 -25.09 -15.33 22.41
CA GLN A 77 -25.90 -15.43 23.61
C GLN A 77 -26.81 -14.21 23.75
N ASP A 78 -28.11 -14.45 23.95
CA ASP A 78 -29.08 -13.42 24.31
C ASP A 78 -29.02 -13.11 25.81
N ALA A 79 -29.65 -12.01 26.24
CA ALA A 79 -29.69 -11.60 27.65
C ALA A 79 -30.31 -12.64 28.60
N THR A 80 -31.12 -13.56 28.05
CA THR A 80 -31.74 -14.68 28.77
C THR A 80 -30.80 -15.88 28.93
N GLY A 81 -29.60 -15.83 28.35
CA GLY A 81 -28.63 -16.93 28.34
C GLY A 81 -28.82 -17.92 27.19
N TYR A 82 -29.83 -17.73 26.34
CA TYR A 82 -30.11 -18.59 25.18
C TYR A 82 -29.09 -18.39 24.06
N TRP A 83 -28.66 -19.49 23.43
CA TRP A 83 -27.74 -19.49 22.29
C TRP A 83 -28.46 -19.81 20.97
N ASN A 84 -28.28 -18.96 19.97
CA ASN A 84 -28.69 -19.23 18.59
C ASN A 84 -27.51 -19.77 17.75
N GLY A 85 -27.71 -19.94 16.44
CA GLY A 85 -26.65 -20.36 15.52
C GLY A 85 -26.12 -21.77 15.74
N MET A 86 -24.94 -22.02 15.16
CA MET A 86 -24.20 -23.28 15.30
C MET A 86 -23.91 -23.62 16.76
N VAL A 87 -23.53 -22.62 17.57
CA VAL A 87 -23.32 -22.79 19.02
C VAL A 87 -24.59 -23.33 19.68
N GLY A 88 -25.75 -22.75 19.36
CA GLY A 88 -27.04 -23.19 19.88
C GLY A 88 -27.42 -24.60 19.45
N GLU A 89 -27.16 -24.98 18.19
CA GLU A 89 -27.44 -26.36 17.72
C GLU A 89 -26.64 -27.41 18.49
N VAL A 90 -25.38 -27.13 18.81
CA VAL A 90 -24.53 -28.03 19.61
C VAL A 90 -24.99 -28.07 21.07
N VAL A 91 -25.30 -26.91 21.67
CA VAL A 91 -25.79 -26.83 23.06
C VAL A 91 -27.12 -27.57 23.24
N ARG A 92 -28.00 -27.53 22.24
CA ARG A 92 -29.31 -28.23 22.27
C ARG A 92 -29.21 -29.71 21.87
N GLY A 93 -28.03 -30.21 21.52
CA GLY A 93 -27.84 -31.59 21.06
C GLY A 93 -28.47 -31.88 19.69
N GLU A 94 -28.72 -30.85 18.89
CA GLU A 94 -29.19 -31.03 17.50
C GLU A 94 -28.03 -31.43 16.57
N ALA A 95 -26.79 -31.08 16.92
CA ALA A 95 -25.56 -31.43 16.23
C ALA A 95 -24.51 -31.90 17.24
N ASP A 96 -23.71 -32.89 16.87
CA ASP A 96 -22.65 -33.46 17.71
C ASP A 96 -21.36 -32.63 17.67
N LEU A 97 -21.11 -31.95 16.55
CA LEU A 97 -19.93 -31.10 16.36
C LEU A 97 -20.30 -29.87 15.52
N ALA A 98 -19.61 -28.75 15.78
CA ALA A 98 -19.62 -27.60 14.90
C ALA A 98 -18.21 -27.38 14.32
N VAL A 99 -18.09 -27.50 13.00
CA VAL A 99 -16.83 -27.34 12.26
C VAL A 99 -16.99 -26.18 11.27
N ALA A 100 -16.37 -25.05 11.61
CA ALA A 100 -16.36 -23.83 10.82
C ALA A 100 -15.15 -22.98 11.25
N ASP A 101 -15.01 -21.78 10.70
CA ASP A 101 -14.15 -20.69 11.19
C ASP A 101 -14.67 -20.08 12.51
N LEU A 102 -14.99 -20.95 13.48
CA LEU A 102 -15.56 -20.57 14.76
C LEU A 102 -14.47 -20.06 15.71
N THR A 103 -14.44 -18.75 15.94
CA THR A 103 -13.51 -18.12 16.89
C THR A 103 -13.67 -18.69 18.31
N LEU A 104 -12.56 -19.12 18.93
CA LEU A 104 -12.47 -19.45 20.35
C LEU A 104 -12.69 -18.17 21.18
N THR A 105 -13.70 -18.18 22.05
CA THR A 105 -13.99 -17.07 22.98
C THR A 105 -14.40 -17.63 24.32
N ALA A 106 -14.10 -16.91 25.40
CA ALA A 106 -14.46 -17.32 26.76
C ALA A 106 -15.97 -17.58 26.94
N GLY A 107 -16.82 -16.76 26.31
CA GLY A 107 -18.28 -16.96 26.37
C GLY A 107 -18.73 -18.26 25.70
N ARG A 108 -18.09 -18.66 24.60
CA ARG A 108 -18.38 -19.95 23.93
C ARG A 108 -17.82 -21.12 24.72
N GLU A 109 -16.60 -21.03 25.21
CA GLU A 109 -15.96 -22.09 26.00
C GLU A 109 -16.70 -22.37 27.33
N ALA A 110 -17.44 -21.39 27.86
CA ALA A 110 -18.32 -21.60 29.01
C ALA A 110 -19.59 -22.41 28.68
N ALA A 111 -20.03 -22.43 27.42
CA ALA A 111 -21.25 -23.12 26.97
C ALA A 111 -20.99 -24.44 26.25
N LEU A 112 -19.81 -24.58 25.65
CA LEU A 112 -19.40 -25.74 24.86
C LEU A 112 -17.91 -26.00 25.02
N GLU A 113 -17.47 -27.20 24.67
CA GLU A 113 -16.06 -27.58 24.76
C GLU A 113 -15.41 -27.45 23.38
N LEU A 114 -14.28 -26.72 23.31
CA LEU A 114 -13.56 -26.44 22.06
C LEU A 114 -12.27 -27.26 21.99
N THR A 115 -11.96 -27.77 20.81
CA THR A 115 -10.67 -28.44 20.58
C THR A 115 -9.50 -27.47 20.65
N LYS A 116 -8.29 -28.03 20.69
CA LYS A 116 -7.08 -27.27 20.35
C LYS A 116 -7.24 -26.61 18.96
N PRO A 117 -6.68 -25.40 18.78
CA PRO A 117 -6.92 -24.62 17.59
C PRO A 117 -6.25 -25.23 16.35
N PHE A 118 -6.93 -25.17 15.21
CA PHE A 118 -6.39 -25.63 13.92
C PHE A 118 -5.91 -24.47 13.02
N ILE A 119 -6.37 -23.24 13.26
CA ILE A 119 -5.87 -22.01 12.64
C ILE A 119 -5.70 -20.94 13.72
N GLN A 120 -4.58 -20.22 13.67
CA GLN A 120 -4.34 -19.00 14.46
C GLN A 120 -4.53 -17.76 13.58
N THR A 121 -5.18 -16.74 14.13
CA THR A 121 -5.54 -15.49 13.47
C THR A 121 -5.53 -14.33 14.48
N GLY A 122 -6.03 -13.17 14.07
CA GLY A 122 -6.31 -12.03 14.94
C GLY A 122 -7.11 -10.99 14.17
N LEU A 123 -7.40 -9.86 14.80
CA LEU A 123 -8.11 -8.76 14.14
C LEU A 123 -7.14 -7.86 13.40
N SER A 124 -7.52 -7.53 12.18
CA SER A 124 -6.86 -6.52 11.37
C SER A 124 -7.92 -5.80 10.54
N PHE A 125 -7.50 -4.88 9.67
CA PHE A 125 -8.41 -4.23 8.74
C PHE A 125 -7.82 -4.19 7.35
N ILE A 126 -8.72 -4.15 6.36
CA ILE A 126 -8.39 -4.04 4.95
C ILE A 126 -8.95 -2.72 4.41
N MET A 127 -8.18 -2.08 3.53
CA MET A 127 -8.58 -0.85 2.86
C MET A 127 -8.07 -0.84 1.41
N ARG A 128 -8.53 0.13 0.62
CA ARG A 128 -8.06 0.33 -0.76
C ARG A 128 -6.66 0.97 -0.76
N ARG A 129 -5.79 0.55 -1.67
CA ARG A 129 -4.38 0.99 -1.72
C ARG A 129 -4.22 2.49 -2.02
N ASP A 130 -5.11 3.08 -2.81
CA ASP A 130 -5.05 4.50 -3.18
C ASP A 130 -5.34 5.45 -2.02
N LEU A 131 -6.10 5.01 -1.01
CA LEU A 131 -6.29 5.77 0.24
C LEU A 131 -4.99 5.93 1.05
N LEU A 132 -3.97 5.16 0.68
CA LEU A 132 -2.64 5.15 1.30
C LEU A 132 -1.60 5.90 0.46
N ALA A 133 -1.95 6.33 -0.75
CA ALA A 133 -1.08 7.14 -1.59
C ALA A 133 -1.20 8.61 -1.16
N PRO A 134 -0.09 9.29 -0.81
CA PRO A 134 -0.10 10.74 -0.62
C PRO A 134 -0.60 11.41 -1.91
N GLN A 135 -1.47 12.41 -1.77
CA GLN A 135 -1.78 13.34 -2.86
C GLN A 135 -0.44 13.85 -3.43
N THR A 136 -0.19 13.60 -4.71
CA THR A 136 1.08 13.91 -5.37
C THR A 136 1.44 15.37 -5.16
N ALA A 137 2.51 15.62 -4.40
CA ALA A 137 2.94 16.95 -4.09
C ALA A 137 3.68 17.50 -5.31
N TYR A 138 3.41 18.75 -5.68
CA TYR A 138 4.12 19.43 -6.77
C TYR A 138 5.66 19.46 -6.58
N SER A 139 6.14 19.17 -5.37
CA SER A 139 7.55 19.14 -4.96
C SER A 139 8.22 17.75 -5.01
N ASP A 140 7.57 16.71 -5.55
CA ASP A 140 8.13 15.35 -5.58
C ASP A 140 9.52 15.28 -6.24
N LEU A 141 9.81 16.18 -7.20
CA LEU A 141 11.12 16.29 -7.85
C LEU A 141 12.25 16.75 -6.89
N LEU A 142 11.93 17.55 -5.87
CA LEU A 142 12.92 18.05 -4.90
C LEU A 142 13.10 17.11 -3.70
N SER A 143 12.21 16.13 -3.54
CA SER A 143 12.22 15.14 -2.46
C SER A 143 13.48 14.25 -2.34
N PRO A 144 14.23 13.92 -3.42
CA PRO A 144 15.38 13.01 -3.31
C PRO A 144 16.51 13.53 -2.42
N PHE A 145 16.58 14.84 -2.21
CA PHE A 145 17.56 15.50 -1.35
C PHE A 145 16.85 16.30 -0.25
N SER A 146 17.39 16.23 0.96
CA SER A 146 16.96 17.07 2.08
C SER A 146 17.25 18.54 1.80
N THR A 147 16.47 19.44 2.41
CA THR A 147 16.66 20.89 2.35
C THR A 147 18.10 21.31 2.68
N HIS A 148 18.76 20.64 3.63
CA HIS A 148 20.15 20.92 3.98
C HIS A 148 21.13 20.66 2.83
N VAL A 149 20.89 19.61 2.05
CA VAL A 149 21.72 19.26 0.88
C VAL A 149 21.53 20.30 -0.22
N TRP A 150 20.28 20.71 -0.48
CA TRP A 150 19.98 21.76 -1.44
C TRP A 150 20.66 23.10 -1.11
N VAL A 151 20.63 23.49 0.17
CA VAL A 151 21.37 24.68 0.65
C VAL A 151 22.87 24.49 0.46
N GLY A 152 23.41 23.31 0.77
CA GLY A 152 24.82 22.99 0.55
C GLY A 152 25.26 23.11 -0.92
N ILE A 153 24.42 22.64 -1.87
CA ILE A 153 24.66 22.76 -3.32
C ILE A 153 24.68 24.23 -3.75
N LEU A 154 23.74 25.05 -3.24
CA LEU A 154 23.70 26.48 -3.55
C LEU A 154 24.95 27.20 -3.03
N VAL A 155 25.39 26.89 -1.81
CA VAL A 155 26.60 27.46 -1.21
C VAL A 155 27.85 27.05 -2.00
N SER A 156 27.98 25.77 -2.37
CA SER A 156 29.13 25.29 -3.14
C SER A 156 29.17 25.88 -4.56
N TYR A 157 28.01 26.06 -5.19
CA TYR A 157 27.88 26.76 -6.47
C TYR A 157 28.40 28.20 -6.39
N LEU A 158 27.90 29.00 -5.44
CA LEU A 158 28.31 30.40 -5.29
C LEU A 158 29.80 30.52 -4.96
N LEU A 159 30.32 29.66 -4.07
CA LEU A 159 31.72 29.65 -3.69
C LEU A 159 32.62 29.30 -4.88
N THR A 160 32.27 28.28 -5.67
CA THR A 160 33.07 27.85 -6.83
C THR A 160 33.06 28.91 -7.93
N SER A 161 31.91 29.54 -8.20
CA SER A 161 31.83 30.67 -9.14
C SER A 161 32.70 31.86 -8.72
N LEU A 162 32.70 32.20 -7.42
CA LEU A 162 33.55 33.26 -6.89
C LEU A 162 35.04 32.91 -7.00
N CYS A 163 35.44 31.69 -6.63
CA CYS A 163 36.81 31.21 -6.76
C CYS A 163 37.30 31.25 -8.21
N LEU A 164 36.46 30.81 -9.17
CA LEU A 164 36.78 30.87 -10.59
C LEU A 164 36.95 32.32 -11.08
N TYR A 165 36.08 33.23 -10.64
CA TYR A 165 36.21 34.66 -10.93
C TYR A 165 37.51 35.25 -10.38
N LEU A 166 37.88 34.95 -9.12
CA LEU A 166 39.12 35.46 -8.53
C LEU A 166 40.36 34.91 -9.26
N VAL A 167 40.38 33.61 -9.59
CA VAL A 167 41.50 32.99 -10.28
C VAL A 167 41.68 33.51 -11.70
N THR A 168 40.57 33.77 -12.42
CA THR A 168 40.63 34.37 -13.76
C THR A 168 41.11 35.82 -13.73
N ARG A 169 40.92 36.54 -12.63
CA ARG A 169 41.47 37.89 -12.44
C ARG A 169 42.95 37.89 -12.03
N ILE A 170 43.37 36.94 -11.19
CA ILE A 170 44.75 36.89 -10.65
C ILE A 170 45.73 36.25 -11.64
N SER A 171 45.29 35.27 -12.45
CA SER A 171 46.19 34.48 -13.28
C SER A 171 46.74 35.28 -14.49
N PRO A 172 48.07 35.48 -14.60
CA PRO A 172 48.66 36.26 -15.70
C PRO A 172 48.40 35.68 -17.10
N GLN A 173 48.19 34.36 -17.19
CA GLN A 173 47.94 33.65 -18.45
C GLN A 173 46.60 34.03 -19.10
N GLU A 174 45.62 34.49 -18.33
CA GLU A 174 44.33 34.95 -18.86
C GLU A 174 44.42 36.35 -19.48
N TRP A 175 45.44 37.13 -19.08
CA TRP A 175 45.70 38.49 -19.57
C TRP A 175 46.72 38.53 -20.72
N ALA A 176 47.39 37.41 -21.01
CA ALA A 176 48.42 37.32 -22.04
C ALA A 176 47.82 36.97 -23.42
N GLY A 177 47.35 37.98 -24.16
CA GLY A 177 46.97 37.83 -25.57
C GLY A 177 46.52 39.16 -26.22
N PRO A 178 46.68 39.36 -27.54
CA PRO A 178 46.36 40.63 -28.23
C PRO A 178 44.86 40.92 -28.42
N GLN A 179 43.95 40.15 -27.81
CA GLN A 179 42.48 40.32 -27.89
C GLN A 179 41.86 40.50 -26.49
N VAL A 180 42.36 41.48 -25.73
CA VAL A 180 42.00 41.69 -24.31
C VAL A 180 40.60 42.29 -24.12
N GLU A 181 39.97 42.87 -25.14
CA GLU A 181 38.69 43.60 -24.96
C GLU A 181 37.43 42.71 -24.92
N GLU A 182 37.40 41.54 -25.57
CA GLU A 182 36.18 40.71 -25.65
C GLU A 182 36.19 39.45 -24.77
N SER A 183 37.33 39.09 -24.15
CA SER A 183 37.51 37.82 -23.44
C SER A 183 37.76 37.94 -21.93
N SER A 184 37.25 38.99 -21.29
CA SER A 184 37.25 39.10 -19.83
C SER A 184 36.17 38.21 -19.21
N PHE A 185 36.57 37.14 -18.52
CA PHE A 185 35.67 36.30 -17.72
C PHE A 185 34.98 37.15 -16.64
N SER A 186 33.76 37.61 -16.92
CA SER A 186 32.97 38.41 -15.98
C SER A 186 32.30 37.52 -14.94
N LEU A 187 31.92 38.07 -13.79
CA LEU A 187 31.25 37.31 -12.74
C LEU A 187 29.96 36.60 -13.24
N PRO A 188 29.10 37.23 -14.09
CA PRO A 188 28.01 36.52 -14.76
C PRO A 188 28.44 35.36 -15.65
N HIS A 189 29.56 35.48 -16.38
CA HIS A 189 30.09 34.37 -17.16
C HIS A 189 30.59 33.22 -16.27
N SER A 190 31.14 33.52 -15.08
CA SER A 190 31.46 32.50 -14.07
C SER A 190 30.23 31.78 -13.54
N PHE A 191 29.13 32.49 -13.27
CA PHE A 191 27.88 31.86 -12.86
C PHE A 191 27.30 30.98 -13.96
N TRP A 192 27.31 31.45 -15.21
CA TRP A 192 26.82 30.71 -16.37
C TRP A 192 27.67 29.47 -16.68
N TYR A 193 29.00 29.59 -16.59
CA TYR A 193 29.94 28.48 -16.78
C TYR A 193 29.71 27.35 -15.78
N ILE A 194 29.69 27.67 -14.49
CA ILE A 194 29.50 26.69 -13.41
C ILE A 194 28.10 26.05 -13.49
N ALA A 195 27.07 26.83 -13.83
CA ALA A 195 25.71 26.31 -14.04
C ALA A 195 25.65 25.36 -15.24
N GLY A 196 26.25 25.73 -16.38
CA GLY A 196 26.31 24.87 -17.57
C GLY A 196 27.12 23.59 -17.37
N ALA A 197 28.13 23.64 -16.50
CA ALA A 197 28.88 22.45 -16.07
C ALA A 197 28.03 21.51 -15.19
N LEU A 198 27.22 22.07 -14.28
CA LEU A 198 26.31 21.30 -13.44
C LEU A 198 25.21 20.60 -14.27
N THR A 199 24.72 21.25 -15.32
CA THR A 199 23.71 20.68 -16.23
C THR A 199 24.29 19.81 -17.35
N LEU A 200 25.61 19.55 -17.34
CA LEU A 200 26.32 18.78 -18.38
C LEU A 200 26.16 19.34 -19.81
N GLN A 201 25.83 20.61 -19.97
CA GLN A 201 25.63 21.24 -21.28
C GLN A 201 26.91 21.91 -21.81
N GLY A 202 27.88 22.17 -20.93
CA GLY A 202 29.14 22.82 -21.30
C GLY A 202 28.92 24.25 -21.78
N ALA A 203 28.94 25.21 -20.86
CA ALA A 203 28.86 26.63 -21.22
C ALA A 203 30.25 27.20 -21.54
N GLY A 204 30.33 28.11 -22.51
CA GLY A 204 31.49 28.98 -22.73
C GLY A 204 31.32 30.32 -22.02
N PRO A 205 32.39 31.14 -21.84
CA PRO A 205 33.79 30.92 -22.21
C PRO A 205 34.52 29.92 -21.29
N HIS A 206 35.66 29.38 -21.72
CA HIS A 206 36.47 28.42 -20.94
C HIS A 206 37.73 29.09 -20.34
N PRO A 207 38.13 28.73 -19.10
CA PRO A 207 39.36 29.25 -18.51
C PRO A 207 40.60 28.75 -19.27
N LYS A 208 41.51 29.66 -19.62
CA LYS A 208 42.77 29.34 -20.32
C LYS A 208 43.87 28.92 -19.35
N SER A 209 43.86 29.48 -18.14
CA SER A 209 44.84 29.25 -17.07
C SER A 209 44.78 27.83 -16.51
N VAL A 210 45.96 27.30 -16.17
CA VAL A 210 46.08 25.97 -15.53
C VAL A 210 45.31 25.92 -14.20
N SER A 211 45.38 26.98 -13.40
CA SER A 211 44.64 27.11 -12.13
C SER A 211 43.12 27.09 -12.31
N GLY A 212 42.59 27.79 -13.32
CA GLY A 212 41.16 27.78 -13.63
C GLY A 212 40.68 26.42 -14.15
N ARG A 213 41.53 25.73 -14.92
CA ARG A 213 41.26 24.35 -15.38
C ARG A 213 41.21 23.34 -14.24
N ILE A 214 42.07 23.47 -13.23
CA ILE A 214 42.04 22.60 -12.04
C ILE A 214 40.72 22.77 -11.27
N ILE A 215 40.30 24.03 -11.00
CA ILE A 215 39.02 24.31 -10.34
C ILE A 215 37.85 23.74 -11.15
N SER A 216 37.88 23.93 -12.47
CA SER A 216 36.84 23.40 -13.36
C SER A 216 36.79 21.88 -13.34
N ALA A 217 37.94 21.20 -13.37
CA ALA A 217 38.01 19.74 -13.31
C ALA A 217 37.46 19.18 -11.99
N ILE A 218 37.77 19.82 -10.85
CA ILE A 218 37.22 19.43 -9.55
C ILE A 218 35.70 19.65 -9.52
N TRP A 219 35.22 20.78 -10.03
CA TRP A 219 33.78 21.06 -10.13
C TRP A 219 33.05 20.06 -11.03
N TRP A 220 33.67 19.64 -12.14
CA TRP A 220 33.11 18.61 -13.02
C TRP A 220 32.99 17.27 -12.30
N LEU A 221 34.03 16.85 -11.58
CA LEU A 221 33.99 15.62 -10.78
C LEU A 221 32.88 15.69 -9.72
N PHE A 222 32.79 16.81 -8.99
CA PHE A 222 31.72 17.05 -8.02
C PHE A 222 30.33 16.97 -8.65
N SER A 223 30.13 17.64 -9.80
CA SER A 223 28.85 17.67 -10.52
C SER A 223 28.42 16.29 -11.01
N ILE A 224 29.35 15.50 -11.56
CA ILE A 224 29.09 14.13 -12.02
C ILE A 224 28.67 13.24 -10.85
N VAL A 225 29.42 13.28 -9.74
CA VAL A 225 29.10 12.48 -8.54
C VAL A 225 27.76 12.89 -7.94
N LEU A 226 27.48 14.19 -7.86
CA LEU A 226 26.22 14.73 -7.36
C LEU A 226 25.04 14.25 -8.22
N LEU A 227 25.14 14.38 -9.54
CA LEU A 227 24.09 13.97 -10.47
C LEU A 227 23.88 12.45 -10.49
N ALA A 228 24.96 11.66 -10.43
CA ALA A 228 24.88 10.21 -10.30
C ALA A 228 24.16 9.79 -9.01
N THR A 229 24.43 10.47 -7.90
CA THR A 229 23.75 10.24 -6.61
C THR A 229 22.28 10.62 -6.70
N TYR A 230 21.96 11.75 -7.33
CA TYR A 230 20.59 12.20 -7.55
C TYR A 230 19.79 11.18 -8.37
N PHE A 231 20.31 10.73 -9.51
CA PHE A 231 19.65 9.73 -10.35
C PHE A 231 19.53 8.38 -9.67
N SER A 232 20.53 7.96 -8.89
CA SER A 232 20.44 6.74 -8.08
C SER A 232 19.29 6.82 -7.07
N ARG A 233 19.13 7.96 -6.40
CA ARG A 233 18.03 8.18 -5.44
C ARG A 233 16.67 8.28 -6.12
N VAL A 234 16.55 9.01 -7.23
CA VAL A 234 15.31 9.07 -8.01
C VAL A 234 14.92 7.68 -8.54
N SER A 235 15.87 6.90 -9.04
CA SER A 235 15.63 5.52 -9.50
C SER A 235 15.17 4.62 -8.37
N ALA A 236 15.79 4.72 -7.18
CA ALA A 236 15.35 3.99 -6.00
C ALA A 236 13.95 4.41 -5.54
N TRP A 237 13.64 5.70 -5.58
CA TRP A 237 12.32 6.25 -5.23
C TRP A 237 11.23 5.80 -6.21
N LEU A 238 11.50 5.83 -7.52
CA LEU A 238 10.57 5.36 -8.56
C LEU A 238 10.29 3.84 -8.47
N LYS A 239 11.25 3.07 -7.95
CA LYS A 239 11.12 1.62 -7.76
C LYS A 239 10.50 1.25 -6.41
N SER A 240 10.70 2.09 -5.40
CA SER A 240 10.05 1.88 -4.11
C SER A 240 8.59 2.25 -4.27
N ASP A 241 7.71 1.25 -4.24
CA ASP A 241 6.26 1.41 -4.10
C ASP A 241 5.93 1.93 -2.68
N GLN A 242 6.55 3.04 -2.27
CA GLN A 242 6.26 3.72 -1.02
C GLN A 242 5.02 4.58 -1.22
N SER A 243 3.90 3.87 -1.35
CA SER A 243 2.68 4.27 -0.65
C SER A 243 3.08 4.53 0.81
N HIS A 244 3.37 5.79 1.15
CA HIS A 244 3.46 6.20 2.56
C HIS A 244 2.04 6.06 3.14
N VAL A 245 1.73 4.83 3.55
CA VAL A 245 0.50 4.42 4.20
C VAL A 245 0.31 5.31 5.42
N SER A 246 -0.59 6.28 5.34
CA SER A 246 -0.89 7.17 6.47
C SER A 246 -1.54 6.42 7.65
N ILE A 247 -2.06 5.21 7.43
CA ILE A 247 -2.80 4.41 8.40
C ILE A 247 -2.18 3.01 8.50
N GLN A 248 -1.21 2.85 9.41
CA GLN A 248 -0.54 1.56 9.66
C GLN A 248 -1.00 0.88 10.95
N SER A 249 -1.86 1.56 11.72
CA SER A 249 -2.31 1.09 13.02
C SER A 249 -3.78 1.41 13.29
N PHE A 250 -4.38 0.68 14.22
CA PHE A 250 -5.72 0.97 14.75
C PHE A 250 -5.75 2.35 15.45
N GLU A 251 -4.64 2.79 16.02
CA GLU A 251 -4.49 4.11 16.61
C GLU A 251 -4.56 5.24 15.57
N ASP A 252 -3.99 5.03 14.39
CA ASP A 252 -4.06 5.98 13.28
C ASP A 252 -5.46 5.98 12.66
N LEU A 253 -6.07 4.80 12.50
CA LEU A 253 -7.44 4.65 12.00
C LEU A 253 -8.45 5.35 12.91
N ALA A 254 -8.25 5.31 14.23
CA ALA A 254 -9.12 5.94 15.22
C ALA A 254 -8.90 7.46 15.36
N ARG A 255 -7.75 7.99 14.93
CA ARG A 255 -7.43 9.43 15.00
C ARG A 255 -7.96 10.23 13.81
N GLN A 256 -8.21 9.54 12.70
CA GLN A 256 -8.75 10.16 11.48
C GLN A 256 -10.28 9.99 11.40
N ASP A 257 -10.95 10.95 10.78
CA ASP A 257 -12.41 10.94 10.55
C ASP A 257 -12.77 10.94 9.04
N LEU A 258 -11.79 10.74 8.16
CA LEU A 258 -11.96 10.79 6.70
C LEU A 258 -12.51 9.47 6.13
N ILE A 259 -12.05 8.35 6.67
CA ILE A 259 -12.36 6.99 6.26
C ILE A 259 -13.29 6.38 7.31
N ASP A 260 -14.49 6.01 6.88
CA ASP A 260 -15.41 5.26 7.75
C ASP A 260 -14.87 3.83 7.94
N PHE A 261 -15.09 3.23 9.11
CA PHE A 261 -14.68 1.84 9.35
C PHE A 261 -15.76 1.05 10.06
N GLY A 262 -15.80 -0.25 9.81
CA GLY A 262 -16.85 -1.13 10.34
C GLY A 262 -16.48 -2.60 10.35
N THR A 263 -17.31 -3.41 11.01
CA THR A 263 -17.15 -4.87 11.11
C THR A 263 -18.50 -5.56 10.97
N VAL A 264 -18.52 -6.89 10.94
CA VAL A 264 -19.74 -7.68 10.81
C VAL A 264 -20.61 -7.55 12.07
N ASP A 265 -21.89 -7.26 11.87
CA ASP A 265 -22.87 -7.17 12.95
C ASP A 265 -23.04 -8.52 13.66
N GLY A 266 -23.12 -8.48 14.99
CA GLY A 266 -23.21 -9.69 15.82
C GLY A 266 -21.96 -10.58 15.81
N GLY A 267 -20.86 -10.16 15.16
CA GLY A 267 -19.60 -10.90 15.11
C GLY A 267 -18.79 -10.85 16.41
N SER A 268 -17.87 -11.81 16.59
CA SER A 268 -16.91 -11.83 17.70
C SER A 268 -15.97 -10.62 17.68
N SER A 269 -15.71 -10.06 16.49
CA SER A 269 -14.93 -8.82 16.28
C SER A 269 -15.61 -7.61 16.94
N LEU A 270 -16.92 -7.43 16.71
CA LEU A 270 -17.69 -6.35 17.32
C LEU A 270 -17.71 -6.46 18.86
N ALA A 271 -17.94 -7.67 19.37
CA ALA A 271 -17.96 -7.93 20.81
C ALA A 271 -16.61 -7.61 21.49
N PHE A 272 -15.49 -7.80 20.80
CA PHE A 272 -14.17 -7.45 21.31
C PHE A 272 -13.99 -5.94 21.47
N PHE A 273 -14.32 -5.13 20.45
CA PHE A 273 -14.21 -3.67 20.56
C PHE A 273 -15.17 -3.11 21.63
N LYS A 274 -16.34 -3.74 21.80
CA LYS A 274 -17.30 -3.39 22.85
C LYS A 274 -16.79 -3.66 24.27
N THR A 275 -16.14 -4.81 24.48
CA THR A 275 -15.73 -5.29 25.82
C THR A 275 -14.30 -4.87 26.17
N SER A 276 -13.53 -4.35 25.21
CA SER A 276 -12.14 -3.99 25.44
C SER A 276 -11.97 -2.87 26.47
N GLN A 277 -10.92 -2.97 27.28
CA GLN A 277 -10.54 -1.92 28.23
C GLN A 277 -9.70 -0.80 27.60
N ASN A 278 -9.07 -1.06 26.44
CA ASN A 278 -8.24 -0.09 25.75
C ASN A 278 -9.12 1.10 25.26
N PRO A 279 -8.76 2.35 25.60
CA PRO A 279 -9.54 3.54 25.19
C PRO A 279 -9.64 3.70 23.67
N VAL A 280 -8.61 3.32 22.91
CA VAL A 280 -8.60 3.39 21.44
C VAL A 280 -9.68 2.45 20.88
N TYR A 281 -9.73 1.21 21.35
CA TYR A 281 -10.69 0.22 20.86
C TYR A 281 -12.13 0.54 21.26
N ARG A 282 -12.34 1.14 22.45
CA ARG A 282 -13.66 1.67 22.84
C ARG A 282 -14.08 2.86 21.96
N SER A 283 -13.14 3.73 21.61
CA SER A 283 -13.40 4.84 20.67
C SER A 283 -13.82 4.31 19.30
N ILE A 284 -13.14 3.27 18.79
CA ILE A 284 -13.51 2.59 17.54
C ILE A 284 -14.94 2.02 17.63
N TYR A 285 -15.30 1.32 18.70
CA TYR A 285 -16.68 0.84 18.89
C TYR A 285 -17.70 1.99 18.89
N ALA A 286 -17.44 3.06 19.64
CA ALA A 286 -18.34 4.20 19.72
C ALA A 286 -18.47 4.92 18.37
N HIS A 287 -17.40 4.99 17.58
CA HIS A 287 -17.43 5.53 16.22
C HIS A 287 -18.30 4.65 15.30
N MET A 288 -18.12 3.33 15.32
CA MET A 288 -18.92 2.39 14.54
C MET A 288 -20.43 2.49 14.86
N GLU A 289 -20.76 2.61 16.16
CA GLU A 289 -22.14 2.74 16.62
C GLU A 289 -22.75 4.10 16.22
N ARG A 290 -21.98 5.18 16.33
CA ARG A 290 -22.40 6.54 15.93
C ARG A 290 -22.67 6.64 14.42
N ARG A 291 -21.81 6.06 13.59
CA ARG A 291 -21.90 6.12 12.12
C ARG A 291 -22.76 5.01 11.52
N LYS A 292 -23.19 4.03 12.32
CA LYS A 292 -23.91 2.82 11.87
C LYS A 292 -23.19 2.10 10.73
N SER A 293 -21.88 1.93 10.87
CA SER A 293 -20.99 1.40 9.83
C SER A 293 -20.87 -0.14 9.81
N LEU A 294 -21.70 -0.84 10.59
CA LEU A 294 -21.71 -2.30 10.64
C LEU A 294 -22.22 -2.91 9.33
N VAL A 295 -21.68 -4.07 8.96
CA VAL A 295 -22.04 -4.81 7.75
C VAL A 295 -22.67 -6.16 8.09
N THR A 296 -23.45 -6.71 7.16
CA THR A 296 -24.16 -7.98 7.38
C THR A 296 -23.28 -9.21 7.14
N SER A 297 -22.35 -9.14 6.18
CA SER A 297 -21.43 -10.23 5.85
C SER A 297 -20.05 -9.70 5.46
N MET A 298 -19.09 -10.62 5.35
CA MET A 298 -17.73 -10.32 4.90
C MET A 298 -17.73 -9.76 3.48
N GLU A 299 -18.52 -10.35 2.57
CA GLU A 299 -18.61 -9.96 1.17
C GLU A 299 -19.11 -8.53 1.01
N GLU A 300 -20.12 -8.13 1.80
CA GLU A 300 -20.60 -6.75 1.86
C GLU A 300 -19.52 -5.81 2.39
N GLY A 301 -18.77 -6.24 3.41
CA GLY A 301 -17.61 -5.51 3.93
C GLY A 301 -16.57 -5.24 2.86
N ILE A 302 -16.16 -6.27 2.12
CA ILE A 302 -15.18 -6.16 1.03
C ILE A 302 -15.70 -5.29 -0.11
N ARG A 303 -16.98 -5.43 -0.50
CA ARG A 303 -17.61 -4.60 -1.53
C ARG A 303 -17.53 -3.12 -1.19
N ARG A 304 -17.82 -2.73 0.05
CA ARG A 304 -17.71 -1.33 0.49
C ARG A 304 -16.27 -0.82 0.47
N VAL A 305 -15.30 -1.66 0.80
CA VAL A 305 -13.88 -1.27 0.71
C VAL A 305 -13.49 -0.96 -0.74
N GLN A 306 -13.98 -1.74 -1.71
CA GLN A 306 -13.73 -1.51 -3.14
C GLN A 306 -14.36 -0.21 -3.65
N GLU A 307 -15.59 0.08 -3.20
CA GLU A 307 -16.30 1.35 -3.48
C GLU A 307 -15.51 2.58 -2.97
N GLY A 308 -14.66 2.39 -1.95
CA GLY A 308 -13.71 3.39 -1.45
C GLY A 308 -14.18 4.09 -0.16
N ASN A 309 -13.28 4.84 0.47
CA ASN A 309 -13.52 5.58 1.74
C ASN A 309 -14.01 4.73 2.92
N PHE A 310 -13.85 3.40 2.86
CA PHE A 310 -14.23 2.48 3.92
C PHE A 310 -13.09 1.54 4.26
N ALA A 311 -12.86 1.30 5.56
CA ALA A 311 -11.95 0.28 6.07
C ALA A 311 -12.74 -0.82 6.79
N PHE A 312 -12.61 -2.05 6.32
CA PHE A 312 -13.32 -3.18 6.90
C PHE A 312 -12.42 -3.90 7.93
N ILE A 313 -12.92 -4.03 9.16
CA ILE A 313 -12.24 -4.71 10.27
C ILE A 313 -12.73 -6.17 10.32
N GLY A 314 -11.79 -7.10 10.20
CA GLY A 314 -12.06 -8.54 10.13
C GLY A 314 -10.91 -9.38 10.66
N GLU A 315 -11.02 -10.70 10.47
CA GLU A 315 -9.97 -11.63 10.88
C GLU A 315 -8.86 -11.70 9.82
N ALA A 316 -7.60 -11.64 10.26
CA ALA A 316 -6.44 -11.47 9.40
C ALA A 316 -6.36 -12.54 8.30
N VAL A 317 -6.64 -13.81 8.63
CA VAL A 317 -6.60 -14.92 7.66
C VAL A 317 -7.61 -14.76 6.52
N SER A 318 -8.81 -14.22 6.81
CA SER A 318 -9.83 -13.95 5.79
C SER A 318 -9.49 -12.70 4.99
N LEU A 319 -8.93 -11.67 5.64
CA LEU A 319 -8.48 -10.45 4.98
C LEU A 319 -7.26 -10.68 4.08
N ASP A 320 -6.34 -11.56 4.46
CA ASP A 320 -5.22 -11.97 3.62
C ASP A 320 -5.74 -12.59 2.32
N LEU A 321 -6.75 -13.46 2.39
CA LEU A 321 -7.38 -13.99 1.18
C LEU A 321 -8.01 -12.90 0.32
N ALA A 322 -8.73 -11.96 0.94
CA ALA A 322 -9.35 -10.85 0.22
C ALA A 322 -8.31 -9.95 -0.48
N ALA A 323 -7.21 -9.62 0.20
CA ALA A 323 -6.12 -8.82 -0.36
C ALA A 323 -5.42 -9.54 -1.54
N VAL A 324 -5.38 -10.86 -1.50
CA VAL A 324 -4.78 -11.64 -2.58
C VAL A 324 -5.77 -11.92 -3.72
N ARG A 325 -7.08 -11.91 -3.48
CA ARG A 325 -8.11 -11.95 -4.54
C ARG A 325 -8.28 -10.61 -5.24
N TYR A 326 -8.20 -9.52 -4.50
CA TYR A 326 -8.43 -8.16 -4.97
C TYR A 326 -7.16 -7.33 -4.83
N CYS A 327 -6.44 -7.19 -5.94
CA CYS A 327 -5.09 -6.62 -5.92
C CYS A 327 -5.07 -5.13 -5.57
N ASP A 328 -6.20 -4.43 -5.64
CA ASP A 328 -6.43 -3.04 -5.26
C ASP A 328 -6.59 -2.85 -3.74
N LEU A 329 -6.78 -3.94 -3.00
CA LEU A 329 -6.93 -3.94 -1.56
C LEU A 329 -5.61 -4.28 -0.86
N VAL A 330 -5.43 -3.74 0.33
CA VAL A 330 -4.29 -4.03 1.18
C VAL A 330 -4.71 -4.14 2.64
N ARG A 331 -4.22 -5.18 3.29
CA ARG A 331 -4.43 -5.40 4.73
C ARG A 331 -3.37 -4.64 5.52
N CYS A 332 -3.79 -4.01 6.61
CA CYS A 332 -2.89 -3.44 7.59
C CYS A 332 -2.01 -4.54 8.24
N PRO A 333 -0.69 -4.36 8.37
CA PRO A 333 0.19 -5.37 8.95
C PRO A 333 -0.07 -5.60 10.45
N GLN A 334 -0.56 -4.60 11.19
CA GLN A 334 -0.89 -4.74 12.60
C GLN A 334 -2.03 -5.75 12.80
N VAL A 335 -1.81 -6.72 13.69
CA VAL A 335 -2.80 -7.70 14.13
C VAL A 335 -2.99 -7.54 15.64
N VAL A 336 -4.24 -7.38 16.07
CA VAL A 336 -4.61 -7.18 17.48
C VAL A 336 -5.57 -8.26 17.93
N GLY A 337 -5.64 -8.54 19.24
CA GLY A 337 -6.57 -9.53 19.77
C GLY A 337 -6.41 -10.90 19.12
N MET A 338 -5.24 -11.53 19.33
CA MET A 338 -4.93 -12.87 18.83
C MET A 338 -6.08 -13.84 19.14
N ARG A 339 -6.45 -14.63 18.15
CA ARG A 339 -7.60 -15.52 18.16
C ARG A 339 -7.25 -16.80 17.43
N SER A 340 -8.10 -17.80 17.60
CA SER A 340 -7.94 -19.06 16.90
C SER A 340 -9.29 -19.66 16.54
N TYR A 341 -9.30 -20.54 15.55
CA TYR A 341 -10.45 -21.38 15.23
C TYR A 341 -10.28 -22.78 15.80
N GLY A 342 -11.38 -23.37 16.25
CA GLY A 342 -11.43 -24.72 16.78
C GLY A 342 -12.78 -25.36 16.54
N ILE A 343 -12.82 -26.67 16.72
CA ILE A 343 -14.03 -27.47 16.55
C ILE A 343 -14.78 -27.44 17.88
N ALA A 344 -16.07 -27.11 17.83
CA ALA A 344 -16.93 -27.08 19.00
C ALA A 344 -17.66 -28.42 19.16
N ALA A 345 -17.73 -28.89 20.40
CA ALA A 345 -18.48 -30.08 20.80
C ALA A 345 -19.31 -29.79 22.07
N PRO A 346 -20.31 -30.62 22.38
CA PRO A 346 -21.04 -30.53 23.64
C PRO A 346 -20.10 -30.62 24.85
N LEU A 347 -20.47 -29.96 25.93
CA LEU A 347 -19.67 -29.94 27.16
C LEU A 347 -19.46 -31.36 27.70
N GLY A 348 -18.21 -31.74 27.97
CA GLY A 348 -17.85 -33.08 28.46
C GLY A 348 -17.79 -34.15 27.37
N SER A 349 -17.77 -33.77 26.09
CA SER A 349 -17.72 -34.72 24.99
C SER A 349 -16.37 -35.47 24.97
N PRO A 350 -16.38 -36.83 24.94
CA PRO A 350 -15.15 -37.62 24.89
C PRO A 350 -14.38 -37.43 23.59
N LEU A 351 -15.02 -36.86 22.55
CA LEU A 351 -14.41 -36.63 21.24
C LEU A 351 -13.37 -35.51 21.27
N VAL A 352 -13.50 -34.51 22.16
CA VAL A 352 -12.65 -33.31 22.15
C VAL A 352 -11.18 -33.65 22.36
N LYS A 353 -10.88 -34.57 23.28
CA LYS A 353 -9.49 -35.00 23.55
C LYS A 353 -8.87 -35.70 22.34
N ASN A 354 -9.63 -36.59 21.70
CA ASN A 354 -9.18 -37.34 20.53
C ASN A 354 -9.01 -36.42 19.31
N LEU A 355 -9.97 -35.52 19.07
CA LEU A 355 -9.91 -34.51 18.03
C LEU A 355 -8.74 -33.54 18.24
N SER A 356 -8.54 -33.06 19.47
CA SER A 356 -7.42 -32.17 19.80
C SER A 356 -6.07 -32.84 19.54
N THR A 357 -5.91 -34.10 19.93
CA THR A 357 -4.68 -34.86 19.68
C THR A 357 -4.47 -35.07 18.18
N ALA A 358 -5.53 -35.38 17.44
CA ALA A 358 -5.47 -35.52 15.98
C ALA A 358 -5.09 -34.20 15.29
N ILE A 359 -5.66 -33.06 15.71
CA ILE A 359 -5.33 -31.73 15.17
C ILE A 359 -3.85 -31.40 15.43
N LEU A 360 -3.34 -31.68 16.63
CA LEU A 360 -1.92 -31.47 16.94
C LEU A 360 -1.03 -32.32 16.04
N GLN A 361 -1.37 -33.59 15.81
CA GLN A 361 -0.64 -34.46 14.89
C GLN A 361 -0.67 -33.96 13.43
N LEU A 362 -1.80 -33.40 12.98
CA LEU A 362 -1.90 -32.79 11.64
C LEU A 362 -1.08 -31.49 11.54
N SER A 363 -0.94 -30.77 12.65
CA SER A 363 -0.05 -29.61 12.73
C SER A 363 1.42 -30.03 12.66
N GLU A 364 1.81 -31.07 13.41
CA GLU A 364 3.18 -31.59 13.45
C GLU A 364 3.62 -32.23 12.14
N SER A 365 2.70 -32.86 11.40
CA SER A 365 2.98 -33.45 10.08
C SER A 365 3.02 -32.42 8.93
N GLY A 366 2.62 -31.17 9.17
CA GLY A 366 2.50 -30.14 8.13
C GLY A 366 1.25 -30.26 7.25
N GLU A 367 0.30 -31.14 7.59
CA GLU A 367 -0.90 -31.37 6.79
C GLU A 367 -1.89 -30.20 6.90
N LEU A 368 -1.95 -29.52 8.05
CA LEU A 368 -2.73 -28.27 8.19
C LEU A 368 -2.19 -27.16 7.29
N ASP A 369 -0.86 -27.05 7.15
CA ASP A 369 -0.22 -26.07 6.27
C ASP A 369 -0.45 -26.42 4.79
N TYR A 370 -0.41 -27.71 4.45
CA TYR A 370 -0.80 -28.17 3.12
C TYR A 370 -2.23 -27.78 2.78
N LEU A 371 -3.20 -28.09 3.65
CA LEU A 371 -4.60 -27.69 3.46
C LEU A 371 -4.75 -26.16 3.35
N ARG A 372 -4.02 -25.40 4.19
CA ARG A 372 -4.06 -23.93 4.12
C ARG A 372 -3.53 -23.44 2.78
N SER A 373 -2.38 -23.93 2.32
CA SER A 373 -1.83 -23.55 1.02
C SER A 373 -2.78 -23.89 -0.12
N LYS A 374 -3.42 -25.06 -0.11
CA LYS A 374 -4.41 -25.48 -1.12
C LYS A 374 -5.57 -24.48 -1.26
N TRP A 375 -6.13 -24.01 -0.14
CA TRP A 375 -7.34 -23.18 -0.14
C TRP A 375 -7.07 -21.67 -0.18
N TRP A 376 -5.87 -21.23 0.20
CA TRP A 376 -5.43 -19.83 0.11
C TRP A 376 -4.49 -19.57 -1.08
N ALA A 377 -4.18 -20.57 -1.92
CA ALA A 377 -3.42 -20.42 -3.16
C ALA A 377 -4.28 -19.82 -4.30
N SER A 378 -4.70 -18.59 -4.12
CA SER A 378 -4.94 -17.68 -5.24
C SER A 378 -3.95 -16.57 -5.02
N ALA A 379 -3.05 -16.30 -5.97
CA ALA A 379 -2.23 -15.11 -5.95
C ALA A 379 -2.84 -14.12 -6.95
N CYS A 380 -3.10 -12.88 -6.53
CA CYS A 380 -2.83 -11.78 -7.42
C CYS A 380 -1.44 -12.06 -7.98
N MET A 381 -1.33 -12.29 -9.28
CA MET A 381 -0.13 -11.83 -9.95
C MET A 381 -0.16 -10.34 -9.68
N ALA A 382 0.43 -9.89 -8.56
CA ALA A 382 0.90 -8.54 -8.44
C ALA A 382 1.56 -8.32 -9.80
N PRO A 383 1.06 -7.36 -10.62
CA PRO A 383 1.63 -7.16 -11.93
C PRO A 383 3.11 -7.17 -11.69
N GLY A 384 3.78 -8.17 -12.28
CA GLY A 384 5.16 -8.44 -11.96
C GLY A 384 5.91 -7.12 -12.09
N ASP A 385 7.09 -7.08 -11.50
CA ASP A 385 8.07 -5.99 -11.51
C ASP A 385 8.42 -5.38 -12.91
N GLN A 386 7.59 -5.59 -13.94
CA GLN A 386 7.30 -4.67 -15.03
C GLN A 386 6.91 -3.31 -14.45
N GLY A 387 7.93 -2.49 -14.22
CA GLY A 387 7.78 -1.09 -13.83
C GLY A 387 6.63 -0.44 -14.59
N SER A 388 5.63 0.01 -13.85
CA SER A 388 4.49 0.73 -14.44
C SER A 388 5.02 1.96 -15.19
N PRO A 389 4.47 2.27 -16.38
CA PRO A 389 4.89 3.46 -17.11
C PRO A 389 4.69 4.70 -16.22
N LEU A 390 5.65 5.62 -16.24
CA LEU A 390 5.56 6.84 -15.43
C LEU A 390 4.28 7.58 -15.79
N SER A 391 3.43 7.81 -14.79
CA SER A 391 2.20 8.54 -14.98
C SER A 391 2.50 10.02 -15.27
N PRO A 392 1.69 10.70 -16.11
CA PRO A 392 1.79 12.15 -16.28
C PRO A 392 1.63 12.92 -14.95
N ALA A 393 0.94 12.34 -13.96
CA ALA A 393 0.79 12.92 -12.64
C ALA A 393 2.13 13.01 -11.88
N THR A 394 3.01 12.03 -12.06
CA THR A 394 4.36 12.02 -11.46
C THR A 394 5.27 13.11 -12.04
N LEU A 395 5.07 13.48 -13.32
CA LEU A 395 5.87 14.50 -14.02
C LEU A 395 5.25 15.90 -14.01
N LYS A 396 4.11 16.09 -13.33
CA LYS A 396 3.37 17.36 -13.30
C LYS A 396 4.24 18.55 -12.86
N GLY A 397 5.09 18.35 -11.85
CA GLY A 397 6.02 19.38 -11.36
C GLY A 397 7.03 19.83 -12.42
N LEU A 398 7.51 18.92 -13.27
CA LEU A 398 8.49 19.23 -14.32
C LEU A 398 7.88 20.12 -15.42
N PHE A 399 6.66 19.78 -15.87
CA PHE A 399 5.95 20.60 -16.86
C PHE A 399 5.60 21.98 -16.32
N LEU A 400 5.23 22.07 -15.04
CA LEU A 400 4.96 23.36 -14.38
C LEU A 400 6.24 24.22 -14.31
N LEU A 401 7.39 23.63 -13.93
CA LEU A 401 8.67 24.32 -13.88
C LEU A 401 9.07 24.88 -15.26
N LEU A 402 8.89 24.08 -16.32
CA LEU A 402 9.15 24.52 -17.69
C LEU A 402 8.24 25.69 -18.10
N ALA A 403 6.95 25.60 -17.82
CA ALA A 403 5.99 26.67 -18.13
C ALA A 403 6.34 27.98 -17.41
N LEU A 404 6.71 27.90 -16.13
CA LEU A 404 7.16 29.06 -15.35
C LEU A 404 8.45 29.64 -15.92
N GLY A 405 9.42 28.81 -16.32
CA GLY A 405 10.68 29.24 -16.93
C GLY A 405 10.49 29.97 -18.26
N LEU A 406 9.67 29.42 -19.16
CA LEU A 406 9.33 30.06 -20.43
C LEU A 406 8.59 31.39 -20.22
N GLY A 407 7.65 31.42 -19.27
CA GLY A 407 6.92 32.65 -18.90
C GLY A 407 7.86 33.73 -18.35
N ALA A 408 8.76 33.37 -17.43
CA ALA A 408 9.74 34.29 -16.86
C ALA A 408 10.69 34.83 -17.94
N GLY A 409 11.17 33.99 -18.84
CA GLY A 409 12.04 34.40 -19.96
C GLY A 409 11.34 35.38 -20.91
N PHE A 410 10.09 35.13 -21.25
CA PHE A 410 9.28 36.03 -22.08
C PHE A 410 9.06 37.39 -21.38
N ILE A 411 8.74 37.38 -20.09
CA ILE A 411 8.56 38.61 -19.30
C ILE A 411 9.87 39.40 -19.24
N MET A 412 11.01 38.75 -19.01
CA MET A 412 12.33 39.41 -18.99
C MET A 412 12.66 40.05 -20.34
N ALA A 413 12.41 39.37 -21.46
CA ALA A 413 12.61 39.93 -22.79
C ALA A 413 11.73 41.18 -23.03
N LEU A 414 10.47 41.15 -22.58
CA LEU A 414 9.59 42.33 -22.62
C LEU A 414 10.11 43.47 -21.76
N LEU A 415 10.60 43.19 -20.55
CA LEU A 415 11.18 44.20 -19.66
C LEU A 415 12.45 44.83 -20.25
N GLU A 416 13.32 44.04 -20.89
CA GLU A 416 14.49 44.54 -21.59
C GLU A 416 14.11 45.45 -22.77
N LEU A 417 13.11 45.05 -23.55
CA LEU A 417 12.61 45.85 -24.65
C LEU A 417 11.99 47.15 -24.13
N LEU A 418 11.21 47.10 -23.05
CA LEU A 418 10.64 48.27 -22.39
C LEU A 418 11.72 49.20 -21.84
N ALA A 419 12.76 48.66 -21.22
CA ALA A 419 13.88 49.43 -20.71
C ALA A 419 14.63 50.14 -21.85
N LYS A 420 14.94 49.43 -22.94
CA LYS A 420 15.58 50.00 -24.14
C LYS A 420 14.70 51.03 -24.84
N ALA A 421 13.40 50.78 -24.95
CA ALA A 421 12.45 51.73 -25.53
C ALA A 421 12.34 53.00 -24.67
N ARG A 422 12.39 52.87 -23.33
CA ARG A 422 12.40 54.02 -22.41
C ARG A 422 13.67 54.85 -22.53
N THR A 423 14.85 54.23 -22.62
CA THR A 423 16.11 54.97 -22.83
C THR A 423 16.09 55.69 -24.18
N HIS A 424 15.69 55.01 -25.25
CA HIS A 424 15.62 55.61 -26.59
C HIS A 424 14.56 56.73 -26.70
N ALA A 425 13.43 56.59 -26.02
CA ALA A 425 12.40 57.64 -25.93
C ALA A 425 12.90 58.88 -25.16
N LYS A 426 13.71 58.67 -24.11
CA LYS A 426 14.34 59.76 -23.34
C LYS A 426 15.36 60.53 -24.18
N ASP A 427 16.14 59.83 -25.00
CA ASP A 427 17.16 60.43 -25.86
C ASP A 427 16.56 61.19 -27.06
N HIS A 428 15.46 60.69 -27.63
CA HIS A 428 14.80 61.29 -28.81
C HIS A 428 13.55 62.15 -28.52
N LYS A 429 13.20 62.42 -27.25
CA LYS A 429 11.99 63.17 -26.82
C LYS A 429 10.68 62.69 -27.50
N LYS A 430 10.53 61.38 -27.71
CA LYS A 430 9.33 60.75 -28.28
C LYS A 430 8.52 60.02 -27.20
N SER A 431 7.24 59.73 -27.48
CA SER A 431 6.41 58.91 -26.58
C SER A 431 6.93 57.47 -26.51
N CYS A 432 7.06 56.92 -25.29
CA CYS A 432 7.55 55.56 -25.06
C CYS A 432 6.69 54.49 -25.77
N CYS A 433 5.37 54.72 -25.88
CA CYS A 433 4.46 53.77 -26.50
C CYS A 433 4.62 53.70 -28.02
N SER A 434 4.93 54.81 -28.69
CA SER A 434 5.13 54.82 -30.16
C SER A 434 6.45 54.15 -30.54
N VAL A 435 7.51 54.34 -29.74
CA VAL A 435 8.83 53.71 -29.97
C VAL A 435 8.80 52.21 -29.68
N LEU A 436 8.07 51.78 -28.64
CA LEU A 436 7.90 50.37 -28.32
C LEU A 436 7.11 49.64 -29.41
N SER A 437 6.01 50.24 -29.89
CA SER A 437 5.19 49.68 -30.97
C SER A 437 5.98 49.54 -32.28
N SER A 438 6.80 50.53 -32.63
CA SER A 438 7.62 50.46 -33.84
C SER A 438 8.73 49.41 -33.75
N GLU A 439 9.44 49.33 -32.61
CA GLU A 439 10.49 48.33 -32.38
C GLU A 439 9.93 46.90 -32.34
N LEU A 440 8.78 46.70 -31.68
CA LEU A 440 8.12 45.39 -31.62
C LEU A 440 7.64 44.96 -33.02
N SER A 441 7.04 45.89 -33.78
CA SER A 441 6.63 45.64 -35.16
C SER A 441 7.83 45.29 -36.02
N GLN A 442 8.91 46.07 -35.99
CA GLN A 442 10.10 45.86 -36.81
C GLN A 442 10.83 44.54 -36.51
N ARG A 443 10.84 44.09 -35.25
CA ARG A 443 11.48 42.83 -34.85
C ARG A 443 10.63 41.59 -35.12
N LEU A 444 9.30 41.71 -35.05
CA LEU A 444 8.37 40.61 -35.36
C LEU A 444 8.05 40.51 -36.85
N SER A 445 8.09 41.61 -37.60
CA SER A 445 7.72 41.66 -39.02
C SER A 445 8.86 41.27 -39.98
N GLY A 446 10.03 40.87 -39.47
CA GLY A 446 11.09 40.25 -40.27
C GLY A 446 11.41 40.96 -41.59
N ASN A 447 12.17 42.06 -41.53
CA ASN A 447 12.93 42.58 -42.68
C ASN A 447 12.11 42.92 -43.95
N ALA A 448 11.21 43.91 -43.88
CA ALA A 448 10.59 44.52 -45.05
C ALA A 448 10.64 46.06 -44.93
N GLU A 449 11.81 46.63 -45.20
CA GLU A 449 12.05 47.97 -45.80
C GLU A 449 13.52 48.39 -45.57
N LYS A 450 14.42 47.73 -46.30
CA LYS A 450 15.60 48.40 -46.84
C LYS A 450 15.30 48.66 -48.31
N SER A 451 14.65 49.77 -48.65
CA SER A 451 14.63 50.42 -49.98
C SER A 451 13.73 51.65 -49.97
N ALA A 452 14.20 52.70 -50.66
CA ALA A 452 13.58 54.01 -50.97
C ALA A 452 13.62 55.06 -49.84
N GLU A 453 14.12 56.29 -50.00
CA GLU A 453 14.82 57.04 -51.06
C GLU A 453 15.27 58.36 -50.36
N GLU A 454 16.54 58.70 -50.25
CA GLU A 454 17.35 59.56 -51.14
C GLU A 454 17.17 61.10 -50.88
N PRO A 455 17.89 62.03 -51.56
CA PRO A 455 18.80 63.01 -50.95
C PRO A 455 18.31 64.48 -51.03
N LEU A 456 19.13 65.41 -50.51
CA LEU A 456 19.22 66.87 -50.72
C LEU A 456 19.10 67.68 -49.42
N GLU A 457 20.23 68.24 -48.98
CA GLU A 457 20.28 69.69 -48.75
C GLU A 457 21.70 70.21 -49.05
N LYS A 458 21.84 70.81 -50.23
CA LYS A 458 22.87 71.80 -50.54
C LYS A 458 22.24 73.18 -50.33
N ASN A 459 23.03 74.05 -49.71
CA ASN A 459 23.01 75.52 -49.74
C ASN A 459 22.07 76.31 -48.81
N LYS A 460 22.69 76.97 -47.82
CA LYS A 460 22.97 78.43 -47.76
C LYS A 460 23.82 78.67 -46.49
N ALA A 461 24.85 79.51 -46.43
CA ALA A 461 25.48 80.46 -47.33
C ALA A 461 26.95 80.63 -46.89
#